data_AF-A0A4Q3R9Z5-F1
#
_entry.id   AF-A0A4Q3R9Z5-F1
#
_cell.length_a   1.000
_cell.length_b   1.000
_cell.length_c   1.000
_cell.angle_alpha   90.00
_cell.angle_beta   90.00
_cell.angle_gamma   90.00
#
_symmetry.space_group_name_H-M   'P 1'
#
loop_
_entity.id
_entity.type
_entity.pdbx_description
1 polymer ?
#
loop_
_entity_poly.entity_id
_entity_poly.type
_entity_poly.pdbx_seq_one_letter_code
_entity_poly.pdbx_strand_id
1 'polypeptide(L)'
;PIVQACDSISGARPGARREIMQQYLQRIKDLENLAQAYNGVEKAYAIQAGRELRVIVEADKVTDGDSEKLSFDIAQKIQTEMTYPRQVKVTVIREKRAVNVAR
;
A
#
# COMPACT_ATOMS: atom_id res chain seq x y z
N PRO A 1 -18.15 20.44 30.32
CA PRO A 1 -18.78 19.10 30.18
C PRO A 1 -19.89 18.95 29.11
N ILE A 2 -20.55 20.04 28.65
CA ILE A 2 -21.61 19.98 27.61
C ILE A 2 -21.06 20.05 26.17
N VAL A 3 -19.95 20.76 25.95
CA VAL A 3 -19.34 20.95 24.61
C VAL A 3 -18.86 19.63 24.00
N GLN A 4 -18.31 18.71 24.80
CA GLN A 4 -17.87 17.39 24.33
C GLN A 4 -19.03 16.47 23.92
N ALA A 5 -20.20 16.60 24.55
CA ALA A 5 -21.39 15.84 24.17
C ALA A 5 -21.93 16.31 22.81
N CYS A 6 -21.96 17.64 22.58
CA CYS A 6 -22.37 18.21 21.30
C CYS A 6 -21.41 17.84 20.15
N ASP A 7 -20.10 17.80 20.40
CA ASP A 7 -19.11 17.39 19.39
C ASP A 7 -19.22 15.90 19.04
N SER A 8 -19.50 15.06 20.04
CA SER A 8 -19.73 13.61 19.85
C SER A 8 -20.97 13.31 19.01
N ILE A 9 -22.05 14.09 19.19
CA ILE A 9 -23.30 13.96 18.43
C ILE A 9 -23.12 14.48 17.00
N SER A 10 -22.35 15.56 16.81
CA SER A 10 -22.02 16.08 15.47
C SER A 10 -21.21 15.06 14.65
N GLY A 11 -20.28 14.34 15.30
CA GLY A 11 -19.49 13.27 14.67
C GLY A 11 -20.24 11.98 14.35
N ALA A 12 -21.49 11.82 14.80
CA ALA A 12 -22.29 10.59 14.65
C ALA A 12 -23.17 10.56 13.39
N ARG A 13 -23.20 11.63 12.57
CA ARG A 13 -23.96 11.65 11.31
C ARG A 13 -23.45 10.54 10.37
N PRO A 14 -24.28 9.55 10.00
CA PRO A 14 -23.91 8.49 9.06
C PRO A 14 -23.77 9.13 7.67
N GLY A 15 -22.54 9.42 7.26
CA GLY A 15 -22.22 10.06 5.98
C GLY A 15 -20.86 10.73 6.04
N ALA A 16 -20.70 11.73 6.92
CA ALA A 16 -19.51 12.58 6.98
C ALA A 16 -18.18 11.85 7.29
N ARG A 17 -18.20 10.75 8.06
CA ARG A 17 -17.00 9.95 8.36
C ARG A 17 -16.86 8.67 7.54
N ARG A 18 -17.96 8.09 7.07
CA ARG A 18 -17.93 6.81 6.34
C ARG A 18 -17.40 6.98 4.91
N GLU A 19 -17.75 8.07 4.22
CA GLU A 19 -17.22 8.35 2.87
C GLU A 19 -15.72 8.61 2.89
N ILE A 20 -15.22 9.37 3.87
CA ILE A 20 -13.78 9.68 3.99
C ILE A 20 -12.97 8.41 4.26
N MET A 21 -13.49 7.51 5.09
CA MET A 21 -12.84 6.23 5.38
C MET A 21 -12.86 5.27 4.19
N GLN A 22 -13.96 5.23 3.42
CA GLN A 22 -14.04 4.43 2.21
C GLN A 22 -13.09 4.94 1.12
N GLN A 23 -13.04 6.25 0.87
CA GLN A 23 -12.08 6.84 -0.07
C GLN A 23 -10.63 6.62 0.34
N TYR A 24 -10.36 6.52 1.64
CA TYR A 24 -9.04 6.22 2.16
C TYR A 24 -8.65 4.75 1.91
N LEU A 25 -9.56 3.81 2.21
CA LEU A 25 -9.34 2.38 1.93
C LEU A 25 -9.21 2.11 0.43
N GLN A 26 -10.03 2.78 -0.39
CA GLN A 26 -9.97 2.67 -1.84
C GLN A 26 -8.60 3.10 -2.37
N ARG A 27 -8.07 4.24 -1.89
CA ARG A 27 -6.73 4.73 -2.26
C ARG A 27 -5.60 3.76 -1.90
N ILE A 28 -5.65 3.15 -0.72
CA ILE A 28 -4.67 2.13 -0.32
C ILE A 28 -4.74 0.95 -1.29
N LYS A 29 -5.96 0.51 -1.59
CA LYS A 29 -6.20 -0.63 -2.48
C LYS A 29 -5.74 -0.37 -3.90
N ASP A 30 -5.94 0.85 -4.40
CA ASP A 30 -5.44 1.28 -5.70
C ASP A 30 -3.90 1.28 -5.73
N LEU A 31 -3.25 1.69 -4.64
CA LEU A 31 -1.79 1.67 -4.50
C LEU A 31 -1.24 0.24 -4.49
N GLU A 32 -1.93 -0.69 -3.82
CA GLU A 32 -1.60 -2.12 -3.84
C GLU A 32 -1.80 -2.73 -5.23
N ASN A 33 -2.89 -2.39 -5.92
CA ASN A 33 -3.16 -2.85 -7.29
C ASN A 33 -2.13 -2.35 -8.30
N LEU A 34 -1.72 -1.08 -8.18
CA LEU A 34 -0.71 -0.47 -9.05
C LEU A 34 0.61 -1.24 -8.96
N ALA A 35 1.01 -1.61 -7.74
CA ALA A 35 2.20 -2.42 -7.51
C ALA A 35 2.03 -3.88 -7.98
N GLN A 36 0.85 -4.49 -7.80
CA GLN A 36 0.56 -5.85 -8.28
C GLN A 36 0.53 -5.96 -9.81
N ALA A 37 0.27 -4.88 -10.54
CA ALA A 37 0.26 -4.88 -11.99
C ALA A 37 1.65 -5.09 -12.63
N TYR A 38 2.72 -4.96 -11.86
CA TYR A 38 4.08 -5.18 -12.34
C TYR A 38 4.42 -6.66 -12.40
N ASN A 39 5.07 -7.07 -13.50
CA ASN A 39 5.40 -8.47 -13.72
C ASN A 39 6.48 -8.93 -12.73
N GLY A 40 6.24 -10.06 -12.06
CA GLY A 40 7.15 -10.61 -11.04
C GLY A 40 6.83 -10.20 -9.59
N VAL A 41 5.84 -9.34 -9.37
CA VAL A 41 5.29 -9.05 -8.04
C VAL A 41 4.36 -10.17 -7.62
N GLU A 42 4.66 -10.85 -6.51
CA GLU A 42 3.77 -11.84 -5.91
C GLU A 42 2.68 -11.13 -5.10
N LYS A 43 3.09 -10.21 -4.23
CA LYS A 43 2.21 -9.47 -3.30
C LYS A 43 2.70 -8.05 -3.10
N ALA A 44 1.78 -7.11 -2.93
CA ALA A 44 2.11 -5.75 -2.53
C ALA A 44 1.21 -5.33 -1.36
N TYR A 45 1.81 -4.71 -0.35
CA TYR A 45 1.15 -4.29 0.87
C TYR A 45 1.49 -2.85 1.19
N ALA A 46 0.47 -2.02 1.38
CA ALA A 46 0.65 -0.65 1.86
C ALA A 46 0.62 -0.62 3.40
N ILE A 47 1.75 -0.26 3.99
CA ILE A 47 1.99 -0.20 5.45
C ILE A 47 1.97 1.27 5.91
N GLN A 48 1.84 1.50 7.22
CA GLN A 48 2.00 2.83 7.83
C GLN A 48 1.04 3.89 7.25
N ALA A 49 -0.21 3.49 7.02
CA ALA A 49 -1.24 4.37 6.47
C ALA A 49 -0.95 4.84 5.02
N GLY A 50 -0.25 4.04 4.22
CA GLY A 50 0.12 4.35 2.83
C GLY A 50 1.43 5.14 2.71
N ARG A 51 2.23 5.20 3.78
CA ARG A 51 3.55 5.87 3.80
C ARG A 51 4.70 4.92 3.47
N GLU A 52 4.47 3.62 3.59
CA GLU A 52 5.41 2.61 3.12
C GLU A 52 4.67 1.63 2.22
N LEU A 53 5.27 1.29 1.08
CA LEU A 53 4.79 0.25 0.20
C LEU A 53 5.82 -0.89 0.22
N ARG A 54 5.39 -2.07 0.66
CA ARG A 54 6.21 -3.26 0.66
C ARG A 54 5.76 -4.19 -0.45
N VAL A 55 6.66 -4.42 -1.40
CA VAL A 55 6.42 -5.26 -2.58
C VAL A 55 7.23 -6.53 -2.41
N ILE A 56 6.57 -7.67 -2.47
CA ILE A 56 7.16 -9.00 -2.40
C ILE A 56 7.21 -9.53 -3.83
N VAL A 57 8.42 -9.85 -4.28
CA VAL A 57 8.68 -10.40 -5.61
C VAL A 57 9.20 -11.82 -5.49
N GLU A 58 8.86 -12.65 -6.48
CA GLU A 58 9.28 -14.05 -6.53
C GLU A 58 10.75 -14.13 -6.98
N ALA A 59 11.61 -14.71 -6.14
CA ALA A 59 13.05 -14.75 -6.39
C ALA A 59 13.43 -15.50 -7.69
N ASP A 60 12.60 -16.44 -8.16
CA ASP A 60 12.86 -17.25 -9.35
C ASP A 60 12.54 -16.51 -10.67
N LYS A 61 11.75 -15.43 -10.65
CA LYS A 61 11.36 -14.67 -11.85
C LYS A 61 12.04 -13.32 -11.97
N VAL A 62 12.48 -12.73 -10.85
CA VAL A 62 13.02 -11.37 -10.80
C VAL A 62 14.48 -11.42 -10.37
N THR A 63 15.37 -10.82 -11.16
CA THR A 63 16.80 -10.68 -10.83
C THR A 63 17.03 -9.49 -9.89
N ASP A 64 18.23 -9.38 -9.31
CA ASP A 64 18.57 -8.25 -8.45
C ASP A 64 18.49 -6.91 -9.19
N GLY A 65 18.96 -6.87 -10.44
CA GLY A 65 18.88 -5.67 -11.28
C GLY A 65 17.45 -5.28 -11.66
N ASP A 66 16.56 -6.27 -11.87
CA ASP A 66 15.15 -6.00 -12.13
C ASP A 66 14.41 -5.53 -10.87
N SER A 67 14.80 -6.02 -9.69
CA SER A 67 14.23 -5.60 -8.41
C SER A 67 14.55 -4.13 -8.10
N GLU A 68 15.76 -3.69 -8.42
CA GLU A 68 16.18 -2.29 -8.27
C GLU A 68 15.40 -1.38 -9.23
N LYS A 69 15.29 -1.75 -10.50
CA LYS A 69 14.47 -1.03 -11.49
C LYS A 69 12.99 -0.97 -11.08
N LEU A 70 12.41 -2.09 -10.66
CA LEU A 70 11.03 -2.14 -10.18
C LEU A 70 10.79 -1.18 -9.01
N SER A 71 11.72 -1.12 -8.05
CA SER A 71 11.59 -0.20 -6.91
C SER A 71 11.55 1.26 -7.36
N PHE A 72 12.36 1.62 -8.36
CA PHE A 72 12.43 2.96 -8.93
C PHE A 72 11.17 3.29 -9.75
N ASP A 73 10.78 2.39 -10.66
CA ASP A 73 9.61 2.56 -11.53
C ASP A 73 8.31 2.69 -10.72
N ILE A 74 8.15 1.87 -9.68
CA ILE A 74 7.00 1.94 -8.78
C ILE A 74 6.99 3.27 -8.03
N ALA A 75 8.13 3.72 -7.50
CA ALA A 75 8.22 5.01 -6.82
C ALA A 75 7.86 6.18 -7.75
N GLN A 76 8.37 6.18 -8.98
CA GLN A 76 8.07 7.20 -9.99
C GLN A 76 6.59 7.18 -10.40
N LYS A 77 6.01 6.00 -10.57
CA LYS A 77 4.60 5.84 -10.94
C LYS A 77 3.66 6.30 -9.83
N ILE A 78 3.98 5.98 -8.56
CA ILE A 78 3.25 6.51 -7.39
C ILE A 78 3.31 8.04 -7.37
N GLN A 79 4.49 8.63 -7.62
CA GLN A 79 4.64 10.09 -7.67
C GLN A 79 3.78 10.75 -8.76
N THR A 80 3.59 10.04 -9.89
CA THR A 80 2.85 10.54 -11.06
C THR A 80 1.34 10.36 -10.91
N GLU A 81 0.88 9.19 -10.45
CA GLU A 81 -0.56 8.89 -10.31
C GLU A 81 -1.17 9.46 -9.03
N MET A 82 -0.41 9.52 -7.92
CA MET A 82 -0.92 9.99 -6.64
C MET A 82 0.00 11.08 -6.08
N THR A 83 -0.48 12.32 -6.12
CA THR A 83 0.19 13.44 -5.46
C THR A 83 0.10 13.26 -3.93
N TYR A 84 1.01 12.49 -3.35
CA TYR A 84 1.14 12.38 -1.91
C TYR A 84 1.94 13.57 -1.39
N PRO A 85 1.42 14.32 -0.40
CA PRO A 85 2.14 15.46 0.17
C PRO A 85 3.35 15.05 1.03
N ARG A 86 3.59 13.75 1.20
CA ARG A 86 4.70 13.18 1.96
C ARG A 86 5.39 12.09 1.14
N GLN A 87 6.68 11.93 1.39
CA GLN A 87 7.49 10.88 0.77
C GLN A 87 6.94 9.49 1.13
N VAL A 88 6.78 8.64 0.12
CA VAL A 88 6.41 7.23 0.30
C VAL A 88 7.67 6.40 0.13
N LYS A 89 7.97 5.53 1.10
CA LYS A 89 9.11 4.61 1.01
C LYS A 89 8.66 3.32 0.32
N VAL A 90 9.27 2.99 -0.81
CA VAL A 90 9.03 1.71 -1.50
C VAL A 90 10.14 0.74 -1.09
N THR A 91 9.77 -0.46 -0.68
CA THR A 91 10.72 -1.53 -0.34
C THR A 91 10.34 -2.78 -1.09
N VAL A 92 11.23 -3.23 -1.97
CA VAL A 92 11.09 -4.49 -2.70
C VAL A 92 11.83 -5.57 -1.95
N ILE A 93 11.17 -6.69 -1.68
CA ILE A 93 11.71 -7.84 -0.97
C ILE A 93 11.60 -9.04 -1.90
N ARG A 94 12.74 -9.64 -2.24
CA ARG A 94 12.77 -10.94 -2.90
C ARG A 94 12.52 -12.02 -1.85
N GLU A 95 11.44 -12.77 -1.99
CA GLU A 95 11.14 -13.90 -1.10
C GLU A 95 11.25 -15.21 -1.89
N LYS A 96 11.89 -16.21 -1.28
CA LYS A 96 11.86 -17.61 -1.72
C LYS A 96 11.37 -18.46 -0.56
N ARG A 97 10.16 -19.00 -0.67
CA ARG A 97 9.53 -19.78 0.40
C ARG A 97 9.53 -21.25 0.02
N ALA A 98 10.39 -22.04 0.66
CA ALA A 98 10.40 -23.51 0.53
C ALA A 98 9.65 -24.12 1.71
N VAL A 99 8.57 -24.85 1.42
CA VAL A 99 7.76 -25.53 2.45
C VAL A 99 7.90 -27.03 2.23
N ASN A 100 8.62 -27.71 3.12
CA ASN A 100 8.71 -29.16 3.14
C ASN A 100 7.85 -29.70 4.29
N VAL A 101 6.84 -30.50 3.94
CA VAL A 101 6.06 -31.25 4.91
C VAL A 101 6.74 -32.59 5.10
N ALA A 102 7.33 -32.82 6.28
CA ALA A 102 7.72 -34.15 6.72
C ALA A 102 6.48 -34.84 7.32
N ARG A 103 6.25 -36.10 6.93
CA ARG A 103 5.15 -36.92 7.45
C ARG A 103 5.67 -37.91 8.48
#